data_AF-A0A485LYA0-F1
#
_entry.id   AF-A0A485LYA0-F1
#
_cell.length_a   1.000
_cell.length_b   1.000
_cell.length_c   1.000
_cell.angle_alpha   90.00
_cell.angle_beta   90.00
_cell.angle_gamma   90.00
#
_symmetry.space_group_name_H-M   'P 1'
#
loop_
_entity.id
_entity.type
_entity.pdbx_description
1 polymer ?
#
loop_
_entity_poly.entity_id
_entity_poly.type
_entity_poly.pdbx_seq_one_letter_code
_entity_poly.pdbx_strand_id
1 'polypeptide(L)'
;MNGCITLDNDQTGSTSGSWIRNDYGGKNIDVINSVFWGFKGIGTVFAGNTVNIRNCTFGGNTTSYSLVNHASPSSFKNNLVIRSAKGTLYGSSFSTASYNAFDSGSFGSNVVAYKNDLLYLPRVESNSNRVNAGEGGSRVGAHIMYRMGKSGSLWDEQGWNTQTTEPLWPWPYEDKIRDWFREPNNPPAGASPSSNNTTRGFCANGQTLTKYIWEYLGRTIPSDIYSGDPGDPGDPGDPGNPGSPDTTPPARPTGVTARQQ
;
A
#
# COMPACT_ATOMS: atom_id res chain seq x y z
N MET A 1 6.97 5.88 4.83
CA MET A 1 5.97 5.62 3.78
C MET A 1 4.72 5.03 4.41
N ASN A 2 3.55 5.58 4.11
CA ASN A 2 2.27 5.14 4.67
C ASN A 2 1.22 5.13 3.55
N GLY A 3 0.45 4.04 3.41
CA GLY A 3 -0.60 3.95 2.39
C GLY A 3 -0.11 3.65 0.97
N CYS A 4 1.10 3.13 0.79
CA CYS A 4 1.66 2.89 -0.55
C CYS A 4 1.20 1.56 -1.15
N ILE A 5 1.00 1.51 -2.46
CA ILE A 5 0.62 0.30 -3.19
C ILE A 5 1.62 0.07 -4.33
N THR A 6 2.28 -1.09 -4.34
CA THR A 6 3.21 -1.51 -5.39
C THR A 6 2.75 -2.84 -5.96
N LEU A 7 2.44 -2.87 -7.26
CA LEU A 7 1.91 -4.04 -7.98
C LEU A 7 2.74 -4.36 -9.22
N ASP A 8 2.88 -5.65 -9.55
CA ASP A 8 3.38 -6.13 -10.84
C ASP A 8 4.67 -5.47 -11.34
N ASN A 9 5.58 -5.13 -10.43
CA ASN A 9 6.91 -4.71 -10.86
C ASN A 9 7.69 -5.94 -11.35
N ASP A 10 7.49 -6.26 -12.62
CA ASP A 10 8.08 -7.40 -13.30
C ASP A 10 9.53 -7.07 -13.69
N GLN A 11 10.42 -7.29 -12.74
CA GLN A 11 11.86 -7.32 -12.99
C GLN A 11 12.28 -8.78 -13.27
N THR A 12 13.03 -9.01 -14.34
CA THR A 12 13.50 -10.35 -14.72
C THR A 12 14.48 -10.92 -13.70
N GLY A 13 14.26 -12.17 -13.24
CA GLY A 13 15.28 -13.05 -12.66
C GLY A 13 16.08 -12.50 -11.47
N SER A 14 15.77 -12.96 -10.26
CA SER A 14 16.55 -12.73 -9.03
C SER A 14 16.55 -11.30 -8.46
N THR A 15 16.11 -10.29 -9.19
CA THR A 15 16.01 -8.90 -8.71
C THR A 15 14.74 -8.67 -7.88
N SER A 16 14.76 -7.64 -7.02
CA SER A 16 13.63 -7.29 -6.17
C SER A 16 12.60 -6.42 -6.89
N GLY A 17 11.32 -6.70 -6.68
CA GLY A 17 10.20 -5.92 -7.18
C GLY A 17 10.04 -4.58 -6.44
N SER A 18 10.58 -4.47 -5.24
CA SER A 18 10.72 -3.18 -4.54
C SER A 18 12.01 -3.17 -3.73
N TRP A 19 12.75 -2.06 -3.77
CA TRP A 19 13.93 -1.88 -2.95
C TRP A 19 13.76 -0.64 -2.06
N ILE A 20 13.68 -0.89 -0.76
CA ILE A 20 13.48 0.15 0.25
C ILE A 20 14.75 0.22 1.08
N ARG A 21 15.53 1.25 0.81
CA ARG A 21 16.83 1.47 1.43
C ARG A 21 16.98 2.94 1.75
N ASN A 22 17.63 3.23 2.86
CA ASN A 22 18.10 4.57 3.16
C ASN A 22 19.61 4.58 2.94
N ASP A 23 20.02 5.18 1.82
CA ASP A 23 21.43 5.25 1.41
C ASP A 23 22.17 6.48 1.97
N TYR A 24 21.48 7.44 2.60
CA TYR A 24 22.04 8.78 2.84
C TYR A 24 21.70 9.48 4.18
N GLY A 25 21.34 8.80 5.28
CA GLY A 25 21.14 9.61 6.49
C GLY A 25 20.74 9.00 7.83
N GLY A 26 20.99 7.73 8.12
CA GLY A 26 20.82 7.20 9.49
C GLY A 26 19.39 7.28 10.07
N LYS A 27 18.40 7.66 9.27
CA LYS A 27 16.99 7.77 9.68
C LYS A 27 16.31 6.41 9.56
N ASN A 28 15.41 6.15 10.51
CA ASN A 28 14.53 4.99 10.48
C ASN A 28 13.63 5.03 9.24
N ILE A 29 13.32 3.86 8.71
CA ILE A 29 12.37 3.67 7.62
C ILE A 29 11.09 3.10 8.22
N ASP A 30 10.00 3.86 8.18
CA ASP A 30 8.69 3.37 8.55
C ASP A 30 7.91 2.98 7.29
N VAL A 31 7.44 1.74 7.22
CA VAL A 31 6.56 1.22 6.18
C VAL A 31 5.26 0.77 6.81
N ILE A 32 4.22 1.56 6.58
CA ILE A 32 2.95 1.46 7.30
C ILE A 32 1.83 1.29 6.29
N ASN A 33 0.84 0.45 6.60
CA ASN A 33 -0.42 0.36 5.87
C ASN A 33 -0.22 0.26 4.35
N SER A 34 0.67 -0.61 3.88
CA SER A 34 1.13 -0.64 2.49
C SER A 34 0.99 -2.02 1.85
N VAL A 35 0.80 -2.05 0.54
CA VAL A 35 0.66 -3.26 -0.27
C VAL A 35 1.87 -3.44 -1.18
N PHE A 36 2.41 -4.66 -1.20
CA PHE A 36 3.51 -5.09 -2.06
C PHE A 36 3.15 -6.44 -2.67
N TRP A 37 2.74 -6.44 -3.93
CA TRP A 37 2.08 -7.61 -4.50
C TRP A 37 2.47 -7.94 -5.94
N GLY A 38 2.49 -9.24 -6.26
CA GLY A 38 2.49 -9.71 -7.65
C GLY A 38 3.84 -9.63 -8.35
N PHE A 39 4.95 -9.66 -7.61
CA PHE A 39 6.27 -9.54 -8.23
C PHE A 39 6.73 -10.86 -8.85
N LYS A 40 7.44 -10.78 -9.98
CA LYS A 40 8.06 -11.98 -10.54
C LYS A 40 9.18 -12.50 -9.66
N GLY A 41 10.10 -11.62 -9.25
CA GLY A 41 11.31 -11.95 -8.48
C GLY A 41 11.13 -11.96 -6.96
N ILE A 42 12.18 -11.52 -6.25
CA ILE A 42 12.09 -11.19 -4.81
C ILE A 42 11.03 -10.08 -4.67
N GLY A 43 10.20 -10.12 -3.65
CA GLY A 43 9.26 -9.02 -3.44
C GLY A 43 9.96 -7.74 -2.97
N THR A 44 9.77 -7.40 -1.70
CA THR A 44 10.35 -6.18 -1.14
C THR A 44 11.66 -6.49 -0.43
N VAL A 45 12.74 -5.79 -0.78
CA VAL A 45 14.01 -5.87 -0.04
C VAL A 45 14.14 -4.63 0.85
N PHE A 46 14.43 -4.85 2.13
CA PHE A 46 14.73 -3.81 3.11
C PHE A 46 16.23 -3.82 3.44
N ALA A 47 16.90 -2.66 3.40
CA ALA A 47 18.35 -2.58 3.70
C ALA A 47 18.78 -1.25 4.34
N GLY A 48 19.93 -1.27 5.03
CA GLY A 48 20.76 -0.11 5.31
C GLY A 48 20.54 0.63 6.65
N ASN A 49 19.37 0.54 7.29
CA ASN A 49 19.06 1.27 8.54
C ASN A 49 18.00 0.56 9.38
N THR A 50 17.57 1.16 10.50
CA THR A 50 16.40 0.68 11.26
C THR A 50 15.15 0.69 10.37
N VAL A 51 14.40 -0.41 10.34
CA VAL A 51 13.15 -0.49 9.57
C VAL A 51 12.00 -0.93 10.46
N ASN A 52 10.90 -0.18 10.46
CA ASN A 52 9.66 -0.54 11.14
C ASN A 52 8.57 -0.83 10.11
N ILE A 53 8.08 -2.06 10.10
CA ILE A 53 7.10 -2.53 9.12
C ILE A 53 5.83 -2.91 9.87
N ARG A 54 4.74 -2.19 9.64
CA ARG A 54 3.45 -2.47 10.29
C ARG A 54 2.24 -2.36 9.38
N ASN A 55 1.24 -3.21 9.65
CA ASN A 55 -0.04 -3.21 8.94
C ASN A 55 0.11 -3.33 7.41
N CYS A 56 1.11 -4.05 6.92
CA CYS A 56 1.37 -4.19 5.48
C CYS A 56 0.91 -5.55 4.95
N THR A 57 0.57 -5.60 3.66
CA THR A 57 0.24 -6.82 2.92
C THR A 57 1.33 -7.10 1.90
N PHE A 58 1.99 -8.26 2.01
CA PHE A 58 3.02 -8.73 1.09
C PHE A 58 2.59 -10.06 0.46
N GLY A 59 2.76 -10.22 -0.86
CA GLY A 59 2.48 -11.53 -1.45
C GLY A 59 2.30 -11.61 -2.94
N GLY A 60 1.83 -12.77 -3.40
CA GLY A 60 1.55 -13.01 -4.82
C GLY A 60 2.79 -13.15 -5.69
N ASN A 61 3.98 -13.36 -5.10
CA ASN A 61 5.22 -13.40 -5.87
C ASN A 61 5.44 -14.76 -6.52
N THR A 62 5.80 -14.78 -7.80
CA THR A 62 5.73 -16.01 -8.61
C THR A 62 7.00 -16.85 -8.61
N THR A 63 8.17 -16.30 -8.23
CA THR A 63 9.44 -17.08 -8.25
C THR A 63 10.27 -17.02 -6.97
N SER A 64 9.93 -16.17 -6.00
CA SER A 64 10.77 -15.94 -4.81
C SER A 64 9.98 -15.64 -3.54
N TYR A 65 10.64 -15.08 -2.53
CA TYR A 65 10.09 -14.71 -1.23
C TYR A 65 9.19 -13.47 -1.31
N SER A 66 8.23 -13.35 -0.38
CA SER A 66 7.40 -12.13 -0.26
C SER A 66 8.25 -10.90 0.03
N LEU A 67 9.25 -11.03 0.90
CA LEU A 67 10.21 -9.98 1.21
C LEU A 67 11.53 -10.57 1.72
N VAL A 68 12.57 -9.74 1.67
CA VAL A 68 13.90 -9.99 2.23
C VAL A 68 14.24 -8.83 3.16
N ASN A 69 14.78 -9.16 4.32
CA ASN A 69 15.24 -8.14 5.25
C ASN A 69 16.76 -8.23 5.44
N HIS A 70 17.45 -7.12 5.25
CA HIS A 70 18.87 -6.92 5.58
C HIS A 70 19.05 -5.74 6.54
N ALA A 71 17.97 -5.19 7.07
CA ALA A 71 17.96 -4.09 8.01
C ALA A 71 18.01 -4.58 9.46
N SER A 72 18.82 -3.91 10.27
CA SER A 72 18.94 -4.15 11.72
C SER A 72 19.26 -2.85 12.45
N PRO A 73 18.57 -2.51 13.56
CA PRO A 73 17.44 -3.24 14.13
C PRO A 73 16.18 -3.14 13.25
N SER A 74 15.24 -4.07 13.38
CA SER A 74 13.98 -3.96 12.62
C SER A 74 12.78 -4.52 13.37
N SER A 75 11.61 -3.91 13.15
CA SER A 75 10.33 -4.35 13.71
C SER A 75 9.37 -4.80 12.61
N PHE A 76 8.64 -5.89 12.85
CA PHE A 76 7.70 -6.49 11.91
C PHE A 76 6.40 -6.88 12.63
N LYS A 77 5.39 -5.99 12.58
CA LYS A 77 4.15 -6.18 13.36
C LYS A 77 2.88 -6.08 12.53
N ASN A 78 1.85 -6.84 12.87
CA ASN A 78 0.52 -6.71 12.27
C ASN A 78 0.51 -6.87 10.73
N ASN A 79 1.47 -7.59 10.15
CA ASN A 79 1.57 -7.72 8.69
C ASN A 79 0.88 -9.00 8.21
N LEU A 80 0.33 -8.97 6.99
CA LEU A 80 -0.11 -10.15 6.26
C LEU A 80 0.96 -10.50 5.22
N VAL A 81 1.48 -11.73 5.24
CA VAL A 81 2.47 -12.20 4.26
C VAL A 81 2.07 -13.55 3.70
N ILE A 82 1.72 -13.59 2.42
CA ILE A 82 1.08 -14.76 1.82
C ILE A 82 1.48 -14.98 0.35
N ARG A 83 1.18 -16.16 -0.19
CA ARG A 83 1.12 -16.51 -1.62
C ARG A 83 2.41 -16.22 -2.40
N SER A 84 3.55 -16.54 -1.84
CA SER A 84 4.86 -16.40 -2.51
C SER A 84 5.54 -17.74 -2.74
N ALA A 85 6.07 -17.94 -3.94
CA ALA A 85 6.53 -19.26 -4.41
C ALA A 85 7.65 -19.89 -3.58
N LYS A 86 8.60 -19.11 -3.05
CA LYS A 86 9.68 -19.62 -2.16
C LYS A 86 9.39 -19.45 -0.67
N GLY A 87 8.16 -19.06 -0.33
CA GLY A 87 7.73 -18.81 1.03
C GLY A 87 7.83 -17.34 1.44
N THR A 88 7.71 -17.14 2.74
CA THR A 88 7.29 -15.87 3.31
C THR A 88 8.43 -14.85 3.45
N LEU A 89 9.59 -15.25 3.98
CA LEU A 89 10.67 -14.34 4.38
C LEU A 89 12.04 -14.96 4.07
N TYR A 90 13.03 -14.12 3.78
CA TYR A 90 14.44 -14.49 3.77
C TYR A 90 15.29 -13.44 4.49
N GLY A 91 16.37 -13.87 5.16
CA GLY A 91 17.28 -12.99 5.91
C GLY A 91 16.74 -12.46 7.23
N SER A 92 15.93 -13.23 7.98
CA SER A 92 15.14 -12.76 9.13
C SER A 92 15.94 -12.25 10.34
N SER A 93 16.51 -11.04 10.24
CA SER A 93 17.14 -10.29 11.33
C SER A 93 16.17 -9.26 11.93
N PHE A 94 14.92 -9.64 12.15
CA PHE A 94 13.98 -8.78 12.87
C PHE A 94 14.27 -8.81 14.36
N SER A 95 14.53 -7.64 14.94
CA SER A 95 14.72 -7.47 16.38
C SER A 95 13.41 -7.72 17.14
N THR A 96 12.28 -7.36 16.53
CA THR A 96 10.95 -7.67 17.07
C THR A 96 10.02 -8.10 15.94
N ALA A 97 9.25 -9.17 16.18
CA ALA A 97 8.18 -9.56 15.28
C ALA A 97 7.01 -10.15 16.07
N SER A 98 5.81 -9.61 15.86
CA SER A 98 4.61 -10.06 16.55
C SER A 98 3.33 -9.79 15.77
N TYR A 99 2.26 -10.55 16.06
CA TYR A 99 0.92 -10.29 15.50
C TYR A 99 0.83 -10.33 13.96
N ASN A 100 1.76 -11.04 13.31
CA ASN A 100 1.74 -11.22 11.86
C ASN A 100 0.89 -12.44 11.47
N ALA A 101 0.29 -12.40 10.28
CA ALA A 101 -0.41 -13.52 9.67
C ALA A 101 0.34 -14.03 8.44
N PHE A 102 0.39 -15.35 8.33
CA PHE A 102 1.08 -16.07 7.27
C PHE A 102 0.17 -17.14 6.68
N ASP A 103 0.26 -17.40 5.37
CA ASP A 103 -0.42 -18.55 4.76
C ASP A 103 0.40 -19.84 4.85
N SER A 104 1.70 -19.69 5.06
CA SER A 104 2.65 -20.78 5.25
C SER A 104 3.76 -20.36 6.20
N GLY A 105 4.13 -21.29 7.09
CA GLY A 105 5.10 -21.04 8.17
C GLY A 105 4.57 -20.11 9.27
N SER A 106 5.47 -19.73 10.17
CA SER A 106 5.20 -18.75 11.23
C SER A 106 6.52 -18.17 11.73
N PHE A 107 6.49 -16.91 12.18
CA PHE A 107 7.65 -16.21 12.72
C PHE A 107 7.21 -15.13 13.71
N GLY A 108 7.98 -14.97 14.80
CA GLY A 108 7.66 -14.02 15.87
C GLY A 108 6.67 -14.57 16.90
N SER A 109 6.15 -13.69 17.76
CA SER A 109 5.17 -14.01 18.81
C SER A 109 3.74 -13.60 18.43
N ASN A 110 2.73 -14.12 19.14
CA ASN A 110 1.31 -13.77 18.92
C ASN A 110 0.86 -13.90 17.46
N VAL A 111 1.35 -14.92 16.74
CA VAL A 111 1.04 -15.12 15.31
C VAL A 111 -0.46 -15.26 15.11
N VAL A 112 -0.99 -14.51 14.15
CA VAL A 112 -2.42 -14.49 13.81
C VAL A 112 -2.68 -15.53 12.73
N ALA A 113 -3.67 -16.40 12.96
CA ALA A 113 -4.06 -17.39 11.98
C ALA A 113 -4.65 -16.73 10.72
N TYR A 114 -4.18 -17.11 9.53
CA TYR A 114 -4.79 -16.66 8.28
C TYR A 114 -5.88 -17.63 7.82
N LYS A 115 -7.09 -17.14 7.54
CA LYS A 115 -8.25 -17.95 7.12
C LYS A 115 -8.57 -17.85 5.62
N ASN A 116 -7.59 -17.50 4.80
CA ASN A 116 -7.76 -17.26 3.35
C ASN A 116 -8.87 -16.23 3.03
N ASP A 117 -8.91 -15.16 3.82
CA ASP A 117 -9.98 -14.14 3.82
C ASP A 117 -9.57 -12.82 3.16
N LEU A 118 -8.47 -12.82 2.37
CA LEU A 118 -8.07 -11.63 1.61
C LEU A 118 -8.90 -11.55 0.32
N LEU A 119 -9.88 -10.65 0.30
CA LEU A 119 -10.74 -10.39 -0.86
C LEU A 119 -10.16 -9.29 -1.77
N TYR A 120 -9.69 -8.19 -1.18
CA TYR A 120 -9.16 -7.03 -1.89
C TYR A 120 -7.81 -6.63 -1.26
N LEU A 121 -6.85 -6.21 -2.07
CA LEU A 121 -5.55 -5.77 -1.57
C LEU A 121 -5.59 -4.57 -0.61
N PRO A 122 -6.39 -3.50 -0.88
CA PRO A 122 -6.41 -2.33 -0.03
C PRO A 122 -7.35 -2.46 1.19
N ARG A 123 -8.10 -3.56 1.37
CA ARG A 123 -9.11 -3.65 2.43
C ARG A 123 -9.06 -4.96 3.22
N VAL A 124 -9.04 -4.81 4.54
CA VAL A 124 -9.44 -5.86 5.50
C VAL A 124 -10.94 -5.79 5.70
N GLU A 125 -11.65 -6.87 5.35
CA GLU A 125 -13.11 -6.93 5.49
C GLU A 125 -13.54 -6.99 6.97
N SER A 126 -14.72 -6.44 7.28
CA SER A 126 -15.25 -6.38 8.65
C SER A 126 -15.48 -7.74 9.30
N ASN A 127 -15.76 -8.77 8.50
CA ASN A 127 -15.93 -10.16 8.95
C ASN A 127 -14.62 -10.97 8.94
N SER A 128 -13.50 -10.35 8.53
CA SER A 128 -12.19 -10.99 8.56
C SER A 128 -11.74 -11.23 9.99
N ASN A 129 -11.09 -12.37 10.24
CA ASN A 129 -10.49 -12.61 11.55
C ASN A 129 -9.26 -11.73 11.81
N ARG A 130 -8.85 -10.91 10.83
CA ARG A 130 -7.72 -9.99 10.90
C ARG A 130 -8.12 -8.59 11.34
N VAL A 131 -9.42 -8.27 11.45
CA VAL A 131 -9.88 -6.90 11.72
C VAL A 131 -9.43 -6.37 13.08
N ASN A 132 -9.40 -7.23 14.12
CA ASN A 132 -9.00 -6.85 15.49
C ASN A 132 -7.94 -7.79 16.09
N ALA A 133 -7.18 -8.50 15.26
CA ALA A 133 -6.25 -9.54 15.71
C ALA A 133 -4.81 -9.04 15.91
N GLY A 134 -4.52 -7.81 15.50
CA GLY A 134 -3.23 -7.17 15.65
C GLY A 134 -2.95 -6.72 17.08
N GLU A 135 -1.74 -6.23 17.30
CA GLU A 135 -1.32 -5.60 18.55
C GLU A 135 -2.31 -4.49 18.93
N GLY A 136 -2.76 -4.49 20.20
CA GLY A 136 -3.74 -3.52 20.70
C GLY A 136 -5.13 -3.61 20.06
N GLY A 137 -5.46 -4.71 19.39
CA GLY A 137 -6.73 -4.85 18.67
C GLY A 137 -6.75 -4.20 17.28
N SER A 138 -5.58 -3.86 16.73
CA SER A 138 -5.46 -3.30 15.38
C SER A 138 -5.68 -4.35 14.27
N ARG A 139 -5.75 -3.89 13.01
CA ARG A 139 -5.85 -4.78 11.84
C ARG A 139 -4.54 -5.49 11.50
N VAL A 140 -4.61 -6.72 11.00
CA VAL A 140 -3.46 -7.42 10.38
C VAL A 140 -3.53 -7.32 8.86
N GLY A 141 -2.49 -6.75 8.25
CA GLY A 141 -2.43 -6.43 6.82
C GLY A 141 -2.88 -5.00 6.51
N ALA A 142 -2.73 -4.60 5.24
CA ALA A 142 -3.07 -3.27 4.75
C ALA A 142 -4.59 -3.03 4.71
N HIS A 143 -4.98 -1.83 5.10
CA HIS A 143 -6.32 -1.26 5.10
C HIS A 143 -6.24 0.22 4.72
N ILE A 144 -6.24 0.50 3.42
CA ILE A 144 -5.96 1.81 2.82
C ILE A 144 -7.28 2.39 2.29
N MET A 145 -8.11 2.91 3.19
CA MET A 145 -9.45 3.42 2.86
C MET A 145 -9.54 4.94 2.82
N TYR A 146 -8.62 5.62 3.51
CA TYR A 146 -8.63 7.07 3.70
C TYR A 146 -7.35 7.71 3.19
N ARG A 147 -7.44 8.99 2.86
CA ARG A 147 -6.29 9.77 2.38
C ARG A 147 -5.29 10.01 3.50
N MET A 148 -4.01 9.84 3.17
CA MET A 148 -2.91 10.33 3.97
C MET A 148 -2.61 11.78 3.58
N GLY A 149 -2.50 12.64 4.58
CA GLY A 149 -2.16 14.04 4.40
C GLY A 149 -3.36 14.93 4.10
N LYS A 150 -3.33 16.16 4.63
CA LYS A 150 -4.26 17.21 4.24
C LYS A 150 -3.97 17.63 2.80
N SER A 151 -5.01 17.71 1.97
CA SER A 151 -4.86 18.18 0.58
C SER A 151 -4.14 19.53 0.51
N GLY A 152 -3.09 19.59 -0.32
CA GLY A 152 -2.28 20.80 -0.53
C GLY A 152 -1.19 21.05 0.52
N SER A 153 -1.05 20.20 1.54
CA SER A 153 0.04 20.32 2.51
C SER A 153 1.39 19.91 1.92
N LEU A 154 2.43 20.63 2.30
CA LEU A 154 3.83 20.32 1.96
C LEU A 154 4.49 19.50 3.07
N TRP A 155 5.66 18.95 2.75
CA TRP A 155 6.49 18.23 3.73
C TRP A 155 6.76 19.10 4.96
N ASP A 156 6.65 18.51 6.15
CA ASP A 156 6.75 19.15 7.48
C ASP A 156 5.63 20.15 7.85
N GLU A 157 4.58 20.31 7.04
CA GLU A 157 3.39 21.09 7.43
C GLU A 157 2.40 20.30 8.27
N GLN A 158 1.66 20.96 9.17
CA GLN A 158 0.69 20.26 10.02
C GLN A 158 -0.30 19.41 9.20
N GLY A 159 -0.32 18.12 9.51
CA GLY A 159 -1.22 17.15 8.88
C GLY A 159 -0.75 16.62 7.52
N TRP A 160 0.51 16.84 7.11
CA TRP A 160 1.06 16.29 5.86
C TRP A 160 1.14 14.76 5.84
N ASN A 161 1.31 14.13 7.01
CA ASN A 161 1.50 12.69 7.17
C ASN A 161 0.47 12.02 8.09
N THR A 162 -0.66 12.66 8.35
CA THR A 162 -1.74 12.10 9.18
C THR A 162 -2.83 11.51 8.30
N GLN A 163 -3.38 10.35 8.70
CA GLN A 163 -4.58 9.84 8.05
C GLN A 163 -5.72 10.81 8.28
N THR A 164 -6.49 11.09 7.23
CA THR A 164 -7.67 11.95 7.29
C THR A 164 -8.93 11.09 7.40
N THR A 165 -10.08 11.73 7.57
CA THR A 165 -11.39 11.08 7.42
C THR A 165 -11.90 11.11 5.98
N GLU A 166 -11.15 11.70 5.05
CA GLU A 166 -11.53 11.77 3.64
C GLU A 166 -11.31 10.41 2.97
N PRO A 167 -12.33 9.85 2.31
CA PRO A 167 -12.20 8.62 1.52
C PRO A 167 -11.11 8.76 0.44
N LEU A 168 -10.28 7.73 0.32
CA LEU A 168 -9.29 7.63 -0.76
C LEU A 168 -9.93 7.21 -2.08
N TRP A 169 -10.99 6.40 -2.03
CA TRP A 169 -11.61 5.80 -3.20
C TRP A 169 -12.96 6.44 -3.54
N PRO A 170 -13.32 6.55 -4.84
CA PRO A 170 -12.47 6.27 -5.99
C PRO A 170 -11.27 7.23 -6.04
N TRP A 171 -10.16 6.75 -6.60
CA TRP A 171 -8.89 7.46 -6.62
C TRP A 171 -9.07 8.84 -7.27
N PRO A 172 -8.66 9.93 -6.59
CA PRO A 172 -8.90 11.27 -7.09
C PRO A 172 -8.23 11.49 -8.44
N TYR A 173 -8.97 12.10 -9.36
CA TYR A 173 -8.48 12.43 -10.71
C TYR A 173 -8.02 11.22 -11.54
N GLU A 174 -8.52 10.01 -11.27
CA GLU A 174 -8.10 8.80 -12.00
C GLU A 174 -8.29 8.89 -13.53
N ASP A 175 -9.29 9.63 -14.01
CA ASP A 175 -9.45 9.90 -15.44
C ASP A 175 -8.30 10.72 -16.01
N LYS A 176 -7.84 11.76 -15.30
CA LYS A 176 -6.71 12.59 -15.74
C LYS A 176 -5.37 11.89 -15.62
N ILE A 177 -5.20 11.10 -14.57
CA ILE A 177 -4.04 10.22 -14.44
C ILE A 177 -3.99 9.25 -15.63
N ARG A 178 -5.14 8.67 -16.00
CA ARG A 178 -5.23 7.81 -17.18
C ARG A 178 -4.91 8.56 -18.48
N ASP A 179 -5.42 9.77 -18.66
CA ASP A 179 -5.09 10.60 -19.84
C ASP A 179 -3.57 10.79 -19.97
N TRP A 180 -2.89 11.13 -18.86
CA TRP A 180 -1.43 11.32 -18.87
C TRP A 180 -0.64 10.04 -19.12
N PHE A 181 -1.05 8.91 -18.54
CA PHE A 181 -0.37 7.63 -18.78
C PHE A 181 -0.64 7.05 -20.17
N ARG A 182 -1.71 7.52 -20.85
CA ARG A 182 -2.02 7.17 -22.24
C ARG A 182 -1.25 7.99 -23.26
N GLU A 183 -0.51 9.00 -22.84
CA GLU A 183 0.25 9.85 -23.75
C GLU A 183 1.28 9.00 -24.53
N PRO A 184 1.24 8.99 -25.87
CA PRO A 184 2.23 8.31 -26.67
C PRO A 184 3.62 8.93 -26.48
N ASN A 185 4.60 8.09 -26.17
CA ASN A 185 6.02 8.43 -26.28
C ASN A 185 6.72 7.39 -27.16
N ASN A 186 7.84 7.81 -27.76
CA ASN A 186 8.76 6.92 -28.47
C ASN A 186 9.96 6.66 -27.55
N PRO A 187 10.06 5.49 -26.89
CA PRO A 187 11.18 5.19 -26.01
C PRO A 187 12.51 5.27 -26.79
N PRO A 188 13.55 5.91 -26.23
CA PRO A 188 14.86 5.93 -26.88
C PRO A 188 15.44 4.51 -26.98
N ALA A 189 16.36 4.31 -27.92
CA ALA A 189 17.06 3.03 -28.06
C ALA A 189 17.71 2.62 -26.73
N GLY A 190 17.47 1.37 -26.30
CA GLY A 190 17.95 0.84 -25.03
C GLY A 190 17.05 1.09 -23.82
N ALA A 191 15.92 1.81 -23.97
CA ALA A 191 14.93 1.94 -22.90
C ALA A 191 14.22 0.61 -22.58
N SER A 192 13.80 0.47 -21.33
CA SER A 192 12.91 -0.61 -20.88
C SER A 192 11.66 -0.01 -20.23
N PRO A 193 10.44 -0.31 -20.71
CA PRO A 193 10.16 -1.16 -21.87
C PRO A 193 10.60 -0.51 -23.19
N SER A 194 10.96 -1.33 -24.18
CA SER A 194 11.40 -0.88 -25.51
C SER A 194 10.25 -0.33 -26.38
N SER A 195 9.02 -0.42 -25.91
CA SER A 195 7.81 0.07 -26.57
C SER A 195 6.86 0.69 -25.56
N ASN A 196 6.18 1.77 -25.95
CA ASN A 196 5.14 2.38 -25.14
C ASN A 196 3.75 1.77 -25.43
N ASN A 197 3.27 0.90 -24.55
CA ASN A 197 1.89 0.41 -24.62
C ASN A 197 0.97 1.31 -23.77
N THR A 198 0.34 2.28 -24.42
CA THR A 198 -0.55 3.28 -23.80
C THR A 198 -1.82 2.68 -23.21
N THR A 199 -2.14 1.42 -23.49
CA THR A 199 -3.37 0.74 -23.02
C THR A 199 -3.12 -0.37 -22.02
N ARG A 200 -1.92 -0.44 -21.42
CA ARG A 200 -1.57 -1.44 -20.41
C ARG A 200 -2.18 -1.13 -19.04
N GLY A 201 -2.53 -2.17 -18.29
CA GLY A 201 -2.94 -2.06 -16.89
C GLY A 201 -4.20 -1.21 -16.71
N PHE A 202 -4.18 -0.27 -15.76
CA PHE A 202 -5.32 0.63 -15.52
C PHE A 202 -5.63 1.56 -16.71
N CYS A 203 -4.72 1.67 -17.69
CA CYS A 203 -4.95 2.44 -18.91
C CYS A 203 -5.71 1.65 -20.00
N ALA A 204 -6.06 0.39 -19.78
CA ALA A 204 -6.89 -0.36 -20.71
C ALA A 204 -8.31 0.24 -20.85
N ASN A 205 -9.01 -0.08 -21.93
CA ASN A 205 -10.40 0.39 -22.12
C ASN A 205 -11.33 -0.24 -21.09
N GLY A 206 -12.25 0.56 -20.52
CA GLY A 206 -13.16 0.11 -19.47
C GLY A 206 -12.49 -0.11 -18.10
N GLN A 207 -11.26 0.38 -17.92
CA GLN A 207 -10.55 0.39 -16.65
C GLN A 207 -10.43 1.80 -16.06
N THR A 208 -10.38 1.84 -14.74
CA THR A 208 -9.98 3.01 -13.94
C THR A 208 -8.88 2.58 -12.96
N LEU A 209 -8.17 3.52 -12.34
CA LEU A 209 -7.13 3.19 -11.37
C LEU A 209 -7.72 2.46 -10.16
N THR A 210 -8.87 2.93 -9.68
CA THR A 210 -9.65 2.30 -8.60
C THR A 210 -10.01 0.88 -8.96
N LYS A 211 -10.66 0.69 -10.12
CA LYS A 211 -11.09 -0.63 -10.58
C LYS A 211 -9.91 -1.58 -10.73
N TYR A 212 -8.81 -1.12 -11.33
CA TYR A 212 -7.60 -1.92 -11.51
C TYR A 212 -7.03 -2.43 -10.20
N ILE A 213 -6.96 -1.59 -9.15
CA ILE A 213 -6.41 -1.96 -7.85
C ILE A 213 -7.37 -2.88 -7.08
N TRP A 214 -8.66 -2.55 -7.04
CA TRP A 214 -9.65 -3.32 -6.29
C TRP A 214 -9.92 -4.68 -6.94
N GLU A 215 -10.05 -4.73 -8.26
CA GLU A 215 -10.32 -5.98 -8.97
C GLU A 215 -9.06 -6.81 -9.24
N TYR A 216 -7.90 -6.38 -8.74
CA TYR A 216 -6.61 -7.01 -8.99
C TYR A 216 -6.62 -8.52 -8.67
N LEU A 217 -7.29 -8.93 -7.58
CA LEU A 217 -7.42 -10.34 -7.18
C LEU A 217 -8.56 -11.09 -7.90
N GLY A 218 -9.14 -10.51 -8.95
CA GLY A 218 -10.19 -11.11 -9.77
C GLY A 218 -11.59 -11.04 -9.18
N ARG A 219 -11.83 -10.15 -8.20
CA ARG A 219 -13.15 -9.93 -7.60
C ARG A 219 -13.72 -8.60 -8.06
N THR A 220 -15.00 -8.57 -8.39
CA THR A 220 -15.69 -7.32 -8.72
C THR A 220 -15.58 -6.35 -7.56
N ILE A 221 -15.22 -5.11 -7.87
CA ILE A 221 -15.10 -4.05 -6.88
C ILE A 221 -16.46 -3.80 -6.16
N PRO A 222 -16.46 -3.63 -4.82
CA PRO A 222 -17.67 -3.33 -4.06
C PRO A 222 -18.27 -1.96 -4.42
N SER A 223 -19.60 -1.83 -4.40
CA SER A 223 -20.30 -0.61 -4.84
C SER A 223 -20.07 0.60 -3.93
N ASP A 224 -19.86 0.37 -2.63
CA ASP A 224 -19.53 1.39 -1.62
C ASP A 224 -18.25 2.17 -1.97
N ILE A 225 -17.32 1.51 -2.66
CA ILE A 225 -16.05 2.11 -3.09
C ILE A 225 -16.27 3.19 -4.15
N TYR A 226 -17.33 3.11 -4.96
CA TYR A 226 -17.67 4.14 -5.94
C TYR A 226 -18.46 5.31 -5.34
N SER A 227 -19.17 5.11 -4.22
CA SER A 227 -19.93 6.20 -3.57
C SER A 227 -19.04 7.15 -2.76
N GLY A 228 -17.75 6.83 -2.60
CA GLY A 228 -16.88 7.55 -1.68
C GLY A 228 -17.29 7.34 -0.22
N ASP A 229 -17.98 6.24 0.10
CA ASP A 229 -18.28 5.86 1.47
C ASP A 229 -17.47 4.59 1.78
N PRO A 230 -16.43 4.67 2.61
CA PRO A 230 -15.58 3.51 2.90
C PRO A 230 -16.31 2.44 3.74
N GLY A 231 -17.51 2.71 4.26
CA GLY A 231 -18.35 1.73 4.95
C GLY A 231 -17.77 1.17 6.27
N ASP A 232 -16.68 1.74 6.78
CA ASP A 232 -15.93 1.26 7.95
C ASP A 232 -15.64 2.44 8.90
N PRO A 233 -15.92 2.36 10.22
CA PRO A 233 -15.65 3.42 11.18
C PRO A 233 -14.16 3.69 11.51
N GLY A 234 -13.19 3.10 10.80
CA GLY A 234 -11.75 3.35 10.99
C GLY A 234 -11.14 2.57 12.17
N ASP A 235 -9.80 2.49 12.21
CA ASP A 235 -9.05 1.78 13.27
C ASP A 235 -8.92 2.65 14.53
N PRO A 236 -9.41 2.21 15.71
CA PRO A 236 -9.17 2.92 16.97
C PRO A 236 -7.68 2.96 17.40
N GLY A 237 -6.83 2.11 16.83
CA GLY A 237 -5.43 1.95 17.18
C GLY A 237 -4.42 2.58 16.21
N ASP A 238 -4.86 3.30 15.16
CA ASP A 238 -3.93 4.03 14.30
C ASP A 238 -3.42 5.30 15.01
N PRO A 239 -2.09 5.51 15.16
CA PRO A 239 -1.54 6.71 15.78
C PRO A 239 -1.92 8.05 15.10
N GLY A 240 -2.71 8.02 14.03
CA GLY A 240 -3.23 9.17 13.30
C GLY A 240 -4.74 9.36 13.35
N ASN A 241 -5.49 8.70 14.25
CA ASN A 241 -6.95 8.85 14.36
C ASN A 241 -7.35 9.84 15.48
N PRO A 242 -7.47 11.16 15.21
CA PRO A 242 -8.20 12.05 16.11
C PRO A 242 -9.69 11.74 15.93
N GLY A 243 -10.35 11.24 16.98
CA GLY A 243 -11.73 10.79 16.91
C GLY A 243 -12.72 11.79 16.29
N SER A 244 -13.70 11.23 15.57
CA SER A 244 -14.98 11.81 15.08
C SER A 244 -14.92 13.15 14.32
N PRO A 245 -15.28 13.21 13.03
CA PRO A 245 -15.27 14.44 12.25
C PRO A 245 -16.47 15.37 12.51
N ASP A 246 -16.16 16.65 12.61
CA ASP A 246 -17.04 17.77 12.29
C ASP A 246 -17.65 17.57 10.89
N THR A 247 -18.98 17.58 10.80
CA THR A 247 -19.76 17.20 9.61
C THR A 247 -19.92 18.35 8.61
N THR A 248 -19.04 19.35 8.61
CA THR A 248 -19.15 20.50 7.71
C THR A 248 -18.21 20.35 6.49
N PRO A 249 -18.76 20.20 5.27
CA PRO A 249 -17.94 20.25 4.06
C PRO A 249 -17.21 21.60 3.95
N PRO A 250 -15.93 21.64 3.54
CA PRO A 250 -15.25 22.90 3.26
C PRO A 250 -15.97 23.67 2.15
N ALA A 251 -16.19 24.97 2.35
CA ALA A 251 -16.79 25.82 1.35
C ALA A 251 -15.91 25.90 0.08
N ARG A 252 -16.56 25.82 -1.09
CA ARG A 252 -15.94 26.02 -2.40
C ARG A 252 -15.23 27.38 -2.44
N PRO A 253 -13.92 27.45 -2.74
CA PRO A 253 -13.22 28.73 -2.83
C PRO A 253 -13.83 29.60 -3.93
N THR A 254 -14.35 30.77 -3.56
CA THR A 254 -14.77 31.81 -4.48
C THR A 254 -13.61 32.79 -4.70
N GLY A 255 -13.14 32.87 -5.95
CA GLY A 255 -12.29 33.97 -6.42
C GLY A 255 -10.79 33.70 -6.40
N VAL A 256 -10.25 33.24 -7.54
CA VAL A 256 -8.85 33.53 -7.88
C VAL A 256 -8.87 34.78 -8.75
N THR A 257 -8.57 35.93 -8.16
CA THR A 257 -8.29 37.14 -8.93
C THR A 257 -6.88 37.02 -9.48
N ALA A 258 -6.76 36.90 -10.80
CA ALA A 258 -5.47 36.92 -11.49
C ALA A 258 -4.72 38.21 -11.13
N ARG A 259 -3.52 38.09 -10.55
CA ARG A 259 -2.59 39.23 -10.48
C ARG A 259 -1.79 39.27 -11.78
N GLN A 260 -2.10 40.25 -12.61
CA GLN A 260 -1.15 40.81 -13.56
C GLN A 260 -0.07 41.57 -12.77
N GLN A 261 1.19 41.21 -12.95
CA GLN A 261 2.32 42.08 -13.32
C GLN A 261 3.57 41.21 -13.51
#